data_AF-A0A8H5AJM1-F1
#
_entry.id   AF-A0A8H5AJM1-F1
#
_cell.length_a   1.000
_cell.length_b   1.000
_cell.length_c   1.000
_cell.angle_alpha   90.00
_cell.angle_beta   90.00
_cell.angle_gamma   90.00
#
_symmetry.space_group_name_H-M   'P 1'
#
loop_
_entity.id
_entity.type
_entity.pdbx_description
1 polymer ?
#
loop_
_entity_poly.entity_id
_entity_poly.type
_entity_poly.pdbx_seq_one_letter_code
_entity_poly.pdbx_strand_id
1 'polypeptide(L)'
;TCPDYNAAFDLVYTFTAVPVPPSNPNDPPLTIFSPNSDIRVNDCNNCQRTKVGSSLGGTVAGGCLDFTSCGRPQTICVDPGKSRAHRIWKDKSVKTCYNMRVENLGSCGFVKSRIVLHPTGETACNW
;
A
#
# COMPACT_ATOMS: atom_id res chain seq x y z
N THR A 1 -2.33 11.32 11.66
CA THR A 1 -2.05 11.55 10.23
C THR A 1 -1.54 10.26 9.64
N CYS A 2 -2.08 9.81 8.51
CA CYS A 2 -1.36 8.83 7.70
C CYS A 2 -0.41 9.58 6.77
N PRO A 3 0.51 8.91 6.07
CA PRO A 3 1.07 7.61 6.42
C PRO A 3 1.79 7.62 7.79
N ASP A 4 2.05 6.44 8.35
CA ASP A 4 2.53 6.26 9.74
C ASP A 4 3.96 6.80 9.96
N TYR A 5 4.73 7.00 8.90
CA TYR A 5 6.15 7.41 8.93
C TYR A 5 6.38 8.89 8.60
N ASN A 6 5.35 9.74 8.72
CA ASN A 6 5.41 11.16 8.32
C ASN A 6 5.89 11.38 6.87
N ALA A 7 5.66 10.39 6.00
CA ALA A 7 5.95 10.48 4.57
C ALA A 7 4.77 11.15 3.83
N ALA A 8 4.98 11.53 2.56
CA ALA A 8 3.88 12.04 1.73
C ALA A 8 2.91 10.92 1.30
N PHE A 9 3.44 9.70 1.14
CA PHE A 9 2.68 8.50 0.82
C PHE A 9 3.42 7.26 1.33
N ASP A 10 2.74 6.12 1.40
CA ASP A 10 3.35 4.81 1.55
C ASP A 10 2.47 3.72 0.90
N LEU A 11 2.99 2.50 0.85
CA LEU A 11 2.23 1.30 0.50
C LEU A 11 2.10 0.42 1.73
N VAL A 12 0.89 0.02 2.08
CA VAL A 12 0.62 -0.95 3.15
C VAL A 12 0.10 -2.24 2.56
N TYR A 13 0.85 -3.31 2.76
CA TYR A 13 0.35 -4.66 2.57
C TYR A 13 -0.24 -5.19 3.88
N THR A 14 -1.43 -5.74 3.80
CA THR A 14 -2.06 -6.46 4.91
C THR A 14 -2.57 -7.79 4.39
N PHE A 15 -2.11 -8.88 5.02
CA PHE A 15 -2.64 -10.22 4.83
C PHE A 15 -3.48 -10.60 6.04
N THR A 16 -4.76 -10.93 5.83
CA THR A 16 -5.66 -11.38 6.89
C THR A 16 -6.12 -12.82 6.65
N ALA A 17 -6.42 -13.52 7.73
CA ALA A 17 -7.13 -14.79 7.74
C ALA A 17 -8.26 -14.69 8.77
N VAL A 18 -9.50 -14.62 8.29
CA VAL A 18 -10.71 -14.41 9.09
C VAL A 18 -11.49 -15.72 9.10
N PRO A 19 -11.63 -16.39 10.26
CA PRO A 19 -12.52 -17.53 10.39
C PRO A 19 -13.96 -17.11 10.10
N VAL A 20 -14.67 -17.90 9.32
CA VAL A 20 -16.09 -17.70 9.08
C VAL A 20 -16.86 -18.55 10.08
N PRO A 21 -17.71 -17.95 10.94
CA PRO A 21 -18.55 -18.72 11.83
C PRO A 21 -19.42 -19.69 11.01
N PRO A 22 -19.53 -20.96 11.41
CA PRO A 22 -20.35 -21.92 10.69
C PRO A 22 -21.82 -21.51 10.74
N SER A 23 -22.50 -21.59 9.60
CA SER A 23 -23.95 -21.37 9.52
C SER A 23 -24.75 -22.59 10.01
N ASN A 24 -24.17 -23.77 9.93
CA ASN A 24 -24.68 -25.04 10.43
C ASN A 24 -23.56 -25.75 11.21
N PRO A 25 -23.83 -26.40 12.36
CA PRO A 25 -22.82 -27.14 13.12
C PRO A 25 -22.03 -28.20 12.35
N ASN A 26 -22.58 -28.70 11.23
CA ASN A 26 -21.94 -29.69 10.36
C ASN A 26 -21.12 -29.05 9.22
N ASP A 27 -21.13 -27.72 9.08
CA ASP A 27 -20.35 -27.05 8.04
C ASP A 27 -18.85 -27.23 8.33
N PRO A 28 -18.04 -27.56 7.31
CA PRO A 28 -16.60 -27.59 7.48
C PRO A 28 -16.09 -26.19 7.85
N PRO A 29 -15.04 -26.09 8.68
CA PRO A 29 -14.48 -24.80 9.05
C PRO A 29 -13.97 -24.06 7.82
N LEU A 30 -14.45 -22.84 7.61
CA LEU A 30 -14.05 -21.97 6.50
C LEU A 30 -13.20 -20.80 7.04
N THR A 31 -12.15 -20.45 6.31
CA THR A 31 -11.34 -19.25 6.60
C THR A 31 -11.18 -18.45 5.32
N ILE A 32 -11.49 -17.16 5.39
CA ILE A 32 -11.27 -16.23 4.28
C ILE A 32 -9.88 -15.62 4.42
N PHE A 33 -9.08 -15.77 3.38
CA PHE A 33 -7.76 -15.14 3.26
C PHE A 33 -7.86 -13.89 2.39
N SER A 34 -7.37 -12.74 2.88
CA SER A 34 -7.41 -11.49 2.13
C SER A 34 -6.06 -10.78 2.15
N PRO A 35 -5.33 -10.77 1.02
CA PRO A 35 -4.17 -9.91 0.83
C PRO A 35 -4.58 -8.59 0.17
N ASN A 36 -4.23 -7.46 0.77
CA ASN A 36 -4.50 -6.14 0.22
C ASN A 36 -3.25 -5.28 0.29
N SER A 37 -2.87 -4.69 -0.85
CA SER A 37 -1.89 -3.62 -0.93
C SER A 37 -2.62 -2.31 -1.19
N ASP A 38 -2.48 -1.35 -0.27
CA ASP A 38 -3.10 -0.04 -0.37
C ASP A 38 -2.03 1.04 -0.40
N ILE A 39 -2.12 1.97 -1.35
CA ILE A 39 -1.37 3.22 -1.28
C ILE A 39 -2.10 4.16 -0.33
N ARG A 40 -1.40 4.68 0.67
CA ARG A 40 -1.89 5.75 1.53
C ARG A 40 -1.21 7.05 1.16
N VAL A 41 -1.95 8.14 1.14
CA VAL A 41 -1.45 9.46 0.77
C VAL A 41 -1.96 10.47 1.78
N ASN A 42 -1.11 11.44 2.13
CA ASN A 42 -1.51 12.57 2.93
C ASN A 42 -1.13 13.87 2.23
N ASP A 43 -2.10 14.33 1.44
CA ASP A 43 -2.04 15.63 0.81
C ASP A 43 -3.13 16.51 1.41
N CYS A 44 -2.85 17.79 1.63
CA CYS A 44 -3.79 18.75 2.21
C CYS A 44 -4.41 18.30 3.55
N ASN A 45 -3.64 17.61 4.39
CA ASN A 45 -4.09 17.05 5.67
C ASN A 45 -5.26 16.06 5.53
N ASN A 46 -5.48 15.50 4.34
CA ASN A 46 -6.49 14.49 4.09
C ASN A 46 -5.83 13.13 3.83
N CYS A 47 -6.12 12.17 4.69
CA CYS A 47 -5.64 10.81 4.56
C CYS A 47 -6.48 10.05 3.54
N GLN A 48 -5.88 9.72 2.40
CA GLN A 48 -6.49 8.87 1.38
C GLN A 48 -5.87 7.48 1.44
N ARG A 49 -6.68 6.44 1.25
CA ARG A 49 -6.22 5.05 1.16
C ARG A 49 -6.93 4.37 0.00
N THR A 50 -6.15 3.83 -0.94
CA THR A 50 -6.70 3.18 -2.12
C THR A 50 -5.98 1.87 -2.40
N LYS A 51 -6.77 0.81 -2.57
CA LYS A 51 -6.26 -0.52 -2.96
C LYS A 51 -5.66 -0.47 -4.35
N VAL A 52 -4.42 -0.93 -4.50
CA VAL A 52 -3.69 -0.97 -5.78
C VAL A 52 -3.24 -2.37 -6.17
N GLY A 53 -3.32 -3.34 -5.26
CA GLY A 53 -2.86 -4.70 -5.51
C GLY A 53 -3.40 -5.71 -4.51
N SER A 54 -3.29 -6.98 -4.90
CA SER A 54 -3.65 -8.14 -4.09
C SER A 54 -2.85 -9.32 -4.62
N SER A 55 -2.09 -9.99 -3.73
CA SER A 55 -1.32 -11.19 -4.07
C SER A 55 -1.39 -12.18 -2.92
N LEU A 56 -1.87 -13.39 -3.21
CA LEU A 56 -1.78 -14.54 -2.31
C LEU A 56 -0.38 -15.17 -2.49
N GLY A 57 0.46 -15.10 -1.47
CA GLY A 57 1.83 -15.64 -1.52
C GLY A 57 2.91 -14.60 -1.24
N GLY A 58 4.17 -15.06 -1.12
CA GLY A 58 5.31 -14.39 -0.48
C GLY A 58 5.84 -13.09 -1.12
N THR A 59 5.02 -12.32 -1.83
CA THR A 59 5.38 -11.04 -2.42
C THR A 59 4.36 -9.96 -2.06
N VAL A 60 4.85 -8.76 -1.74
CA VAL A 60 4.00 -7.58 -1.59
C VAL A 60 3.61 -7.07 -2.97
N ALA A 61 2.32 -7.06 -3.28
CA ALA A 61 1.84 -6.55 -4.56
C ALA A 61 2.06 -5.03 -4.63
N GLY A 62 2.77 -4.57 -5.66
CA GLY A 62 2.87 -3.16 -6.01
C GLY A 62 1.68 -2.69 -6.84
N GLY A 63 1.74 -1.45 -7.29
CA GLY A 63 0.73 -0.91 -8.19
C GLY A 63 0.87 0.59 -8.43
N CYS A 64 0.08 1.07 -9.37
CA CYS A 64 -0.04 2.48 -9.71
C CYS A 64 -1.44 2.99 -9.37
N LEU A 65 -1.51 4.22 -8.88
CA LEU A 65 -2.74 4.92 -8.55
C LEU A 65 -2.76 6.25 -9.31
N ASP A 66 -3.74 6.42 -10.19
CA ASP A 66 -4.09 7.69 -10.80
C ASP A 66 -5.25 8.32 -10.04
N PHE A 67 -5.08 9.55 -9.56
CA PHE A 67 -6.08 10.23 -8.74
C PHE A 67 -5.85 11.74 -8.71
N THR A 68 -6.78 12.46 -8.08
CA THR A 68 -6.65 13.90 -7.81
C THR A 68 -6.65 14.13 -6.31
N SER A 69 -5.68 14.89 -5.81
CA SER A 69 -5.67 15.39 -4.44
C SER A 69 -5.30 16.87 -4.45
N CYS A 70 -5.80 17.64 -3.48
CA CYS A 70 -5.56 19.09 -3.45
C CYS A 70 -5.94 19.82 -4.77
N GLY A 71 -6.90 19.30 -5.53
CA GLY A 71 -7.26 19.82 -6.86
C GLY A 71 -6.23 19.58 -7.97
N ARG A 72 -5.18 18.78 -7.70
CA ARG A 72 -4.08 18.51 -8.64
C ARG A 72 -4.07 17.03 -9.05
N PRO A 73 -4.15 16.73 -10.36
CA PRO A 73 -4.07 15.35 -10.85
C PRO A 73 -2.65 14.80 -10.67
N GLN A 74 -2.56 13.53 -10.28
CA GLN A 74 -1.28 12.86 -10.07
C GLN A 74 -1.33 11.34 -10.27
N THR A 75 -0.15 10.76 -10.39
CA THR A 75 0.09 9.30 -10.36
C THR A 75 1.06 8.98 -9.24
N ILE A 76 0.79 7.93 -8.47
CA ILE A 76 1.80 7.31 -7.59
C ILE A 76 1.94 5.85 -7.98
N CYS A 77 3.16 5.41 -8.28
CA CYS A 77 3.47 4.00 -8.52
C CYS A 77 4.47 3.50 -7.49
N VAL A 78 4.21 2.35 -6.88
CA VAL A 78 5.12 1.68 -5.94
C VAL A 78 5.46 0.29 -6.48
N ASP A 79 6.76 0.00 -6.53
CA ASP A 79 7.34 -1.28 -6.94
C ASP A 79 8.08 -1.91 -5.74
N PRO A 80 7.39 -2.74 -4.94
CA PRO A 80 7.97 -3.40 -3.77
C PRO A 80 9.13 -4.32 -4.11
N GLY A 81 9.07 -5.00 -5.27
CA GLY A 81 10.10 -5.94 -5.70
C GLY A 81 11.45 -5.28 -5.99
N LYS A 82 11.45 -3.97 -6.27
CA LYS A 82 12.66 -3.15 -6.45
C LYS A 82 12.84 -2.07 -5.39
N SER A 83 11.99 -2.04 -4.36
CA SER A 83 12.01 -1.03 -3.29
C SER A 83 12.11 0.41 -3.81
N ARG A 84 11.29 0.74 -4.81
CA ARG A 84 11.27 2.07 -5.44
C ARG A 84 9.84 2.55 -5.68
N ALA A 85 9.67 3.86 -5.80
CA ALA A 85 8.40 4.46 -6.17
C ALA A 85 8.63 5.73 -7.00
N HIS A 86 7.59 6.18 -7.72
CA HIS A 86 7.54 7.54 -8.23
C HIS A 86 6.19 8.18 -7.97
N ARG A 87 6.21 9.51 -7.94
CA ARG A 87 5.06 10.37 -7.92
C ARG A 87 5.16 11.33 -9.11
N ILE A 88 4.08 11.46 -9.88
CA ILE A 88 3.99 12.39 -11.00
C ILE A 88 2.85 13.35 -10.74
N TRP A 89 3.15 14.64 -10.59
CA TRP A 89 2.15 15.70 -10.62
C TRP A 89 1.86 16.06 -12.08
N LYS A 90 0.69 15.69 -12.58
CA LYS A 90 0.32 15.79 -14.00
C LYS A 90 0.08 17.24 -14.46
N ASP A 91 -0.27 18.13 -13.55
CA ASP A 91 -0.49 19.56 -13.84
C ASP A 91 0.77 20.29 -14.30
N LYS A 92 1.94 19.86 -13.80
CA LYS A 92 3.25 20.46 -14.12
C LYS A 92 4.23 19.46 -14.73
N SER A 93 3.79 18.24 -15.01
CA SER A 93 4.63 17.13 -15.49
C SER A 93 5.88 16.89 -14.62
N VAL A 94 5.77 17.07 -13.30
CA VAL A 94 6.88 16.88 -12.35
C VAL A 94 6.88 15.45 -11.87
N LYS A 95 7.91 14.67 -12.24
CA LYS A 95 8.17 13.31 -11.75
C LYS A 95 9.23 13.35 -10.65
N THR A 96 8.90 12.82 -9.49
CA THR A 96 9.84 12.59 -8.37
C THR A 96 9.94 11.10 -8.12
N CYS A 97 11.16 10.58 -8.00
CA CYS A 97 11.42 9.17 -7.72
C CYS A 97 11.97 8.99 -6.31
N TYR A 98 11.68 7.85 -5.69
CA TYR A 98 11.98 7.59 -4.28
C TYR A 98 12.60 6.21 -4.09
N ASN A 99 13.56 6.12 -3.17
CA ASN A 99 13.93 4.87 -2.55
C ASN A 99 12.93 4.54 -1.45
N MET A 100 12.49 3.29 -1.40
CA MET A 100 11.51 2.82 -0.41
C MET A 100 12.20 1.93 0.62
N ARG A 101 11.81 2.08 1.89
CA ARG A 101 12.20 1.14 2.94
C ARG A 101 11.02 0.24 3.27
N VAL A 102 11.32 -1.04 3.43
CA VAL A 102 10.35 -2.06 3.85
C VAL A 102 10.41 -2.20 5.37
N GLU A 103 9.27 -2.05 6.02
CA GLU A 103 9.09 -2.29 7.45
C GLU A 103 8.06 -3.40 7.68
N ASN A 104 8.48 -4.47 8.36
CA ASN A 104 7.63 -5.60 8.71
C ASN A 104 7.06 -5.39 10.11
N LEU A 105 5.75 -5.16 10.19
CA LEU A 105 5.05 -4.91 11.46
C LEU A 105 4.53 -6.19 12.12
N GLY A 106 4.74 -7.35 11.50
CA GLY A 106 4.35 -8.65 12.04
C GLY A 106 2.85 -8.94 11.91
N SER A 107 2.32 -9.70 12.86
CA SER A 107 0.95 -10.21 12.86
C SER A 107 0.21 -9.77 14.13
N CYS A 108 -1.12 -9.66 14.05
CA CYS A 108 -2.00 -9.37 15.19
C CYS A 108 -3.41 -9.91 14.93
N GLY A 109 -3.85 -10.88 15.74
CA GLY A 109 -5.18 -11.49 15.63
C GLY A 109 -5.45 -12.12 14.26
N PHE A 110 -6.46 -11.61 13.54
CA PHE A 110 -6.78 -12.04 12.18
C PHE A 110 -5.79 -11.49 11.12
N VAL A 111 -4.99 -10.46 11.45
CA VAL A 111 -3.92 -9.98 10.59
C VAL A 111 -2.73 -10.93 10.73
N LYS A 112 -2.38 -11.62 9.64
CA LYS A 112 -1.30 -12.59 9.58
C LYS A 112 0.02 -12.00 9.13
N SER A 113 -0.01 -10.90 8.39
CA SER A 113 1.17 -10.10 8.08
C SER A 113 0.77 -8.66 7.78
N ARG A 114 1.58 -7.71 8.23
CA ARG A 114 1.52 -6.32 7.80
C ARG A 114 2.91 -5.81 7.45
N ILE A 115 3.03 -5.24 6.26
CA ILE A 115 4.28 -4.70 5.73
C ILE A 115 3.99 -3.29 5.23
N VAL A 116 4.85 -2.34 5.56
CA VAL A 116 4.76 -0.97 5.07
C VAL A 116 5.99 -0.65 4.23
N LEU A 117 5.78 -0.08 3.05
CA LEU A 117 6.85 0.48 2.24
C LEU A 117 6.68 1.99 2.20
N HIS A 118 7.62 2.71 2.80
CA HIS A 118 7.57 4.17 2.83
C HIS A 118 8.82 4.78 2.17
N PRO A 119 8.70 5.98 1.57
CA PRO A 119 9.84 6.72 1.07
C PRO A 119 10.87 7.00 2.16
N THR A 120 12.15 6.92 1.81
CA THR A 120 13.28 7.32 2.68
C THR A 120 14.03 8.55 2.16
N GLY A 121 13.76 8.95 0.93
CA GLY A 121 14.38 10.09 0.27
C GLY A 121 14.12 10.06 -1.23
N GLU A 122 14.36 11.20 -1.87
CA GLU A 122 14.31 11.34 -3.32
C GLU A 122 15.56 10.74 -3.97
N THR A 123 15.41 10.24 -5.19
CA THR A 123 16.50 9.69 -6.01
C THR A 123 16.30 10.07 -7.47
N ALA A 124 17.35 9.92 -8.28
CA ALA A 124 17.27 10.17 -9.71
C ALA A 124 16.29 9.18 -10.40
N CYS A 125 15.49 9.70 -11.34
CA CYS A 125 14.54 8.93 -12.12
C CYS A 125 15.20 8.24 -13.32
N ASN A 126 16.07 7.26 -13.07
CA ASN A 126 16.84 6.56 -14.12
C ASN A 126 16.17 5.27 -14.60
N TRP A 127 14.85 5.18 -14.46
CA TRP A 127 14.07 3.97 -14.67
C TRP A 127 12.65 4.27 -15.13
#